data_AF-A0A2C9DA17-F1
#
_entry.id   AF-A0A2C9DA17-F1
#
_cell.length_a   1.000
_cell.length_b   1.000
_cell.length_c   1.000
_cell.angle_alpha   90.00
_cell.angle_beta   90.00
_cell.angle_gamma   90.00
#
_symmetry.space_group_name_H-M   'P 1'
#
loop_
_entity.id
_entity.type
_entity.pdbx_description
1 polymer ?
#
loop_
_entity_poly.entity_id
_entity_poly.type
_entity_poly.pdbx_seq_one_letter_code
_entity_poly.pdbx_strand_id
1 'polypeptide(L)'
;MAVHAQDNGRFGRCQVSPDLPKYGGDFQRGGQSMRIIVLVLAILGAISVPAHAEDDPMEVQRCVWRCLANSRGADDPAYHACVDRMCSDGPAEPRAQAPASRWQDAPVTPKTSRRLQPAIVPGKPFVTEQAPPDYAQPRAQEPSYEPPAAAYGSTGRWTYGYHPVLGRAAYIQLGREAYGLACNDGAGPATYAAAAIRMTPGLVPTATQPMGAVSVFAEPYGFGGAMSMYRSKHGYLQEQGDYCGLPVDQFMQSRALLYIRDKFVSIHAEGNVGVTDIEQDGERVSLASDADLWRLRNPIAIPLTGSSAAIRRLVAECPMLRRQVSEGCDPAEFD
;
A
#
# COMPACT_ATOMS: atom_id res chain seq x y z
N MET A 1 23.00 28.64 -27.29
CA MET A 1 23.04 27.49 -28.22
C MET A 1 22.59 26.28 -27.45
N ALA A 2 21.42 25.76 -27.81
CA ALA A 2 20.80 24.59 -27.22
C ALA A 2 21.54 23.32 -27.64
N VAL A 3 21.72 22.38 -26.71
CA VAL A 3 22.08 21.00 -27.02
C VAL A 3 20.89 20.14 -26.62
N HIS A 4 20.28 19.53 -27.63
CA HIS A 4 19.26 18.49 -27.51
C HIS A 4 19.86 17.27 -26.81
N ALA A 5 19.25 16.83 -25.70
CA ALA A 5 19.42 15.46 -25.21
C ALA A 5 18.28 14.63 -25.81
N GLN A 6 18.68 13.68 -26.64
CA GLN A 6 17.80 12.76 -27.35
C GLN A 6 17.51 11.57 -26.45
N ASP A 7 16.22 11.40 -26.18
CA ASP A 7 15.57 10.27 -25.54
C ASP A 7 15.84 8.98 -26.33
N ASN A 8 16.25 7.91 -25.64
CA ASN A 8 16.28 6.55 -26.17
C ASN A 8 16.14 5.58 -25.01
N GLY A 9 14.91 5.07 -24.85
CA GLY A 9 14.53 4.02 -23.91
C GLY A 9 15.52 2.86 -23.92
N ARG A 10 16.13 2.63 -22.76
CA ARG A 10 16.90 1.42 -22.48
C ARG A 10 16.72 1.10 -21.00
N PHE A 11 15.78 0.21 -20.71
CA PHE A 11 15.69 -0.43 -19.41
C PHE A 11 17.05 -1.08 -19.11
N GLY A 12 17.68 -0.62 -18.03
CA GLY A 12 18.91 -1.19 -17.51
C GLY A 12 18.69 -2.66 -17.17
N ARG A 13 19.51 -3.54 -17.73
CA ARG A 13 19.59 -4.94 -17.33
C ARG A 13 20.15 -4.98 -15.92
N CYS A 14 19.40 -5.54 -14.97
CA CYS A 14 19.97 -6.04 -13.73
C CYS A 14 20.81 -7.28 -14.09
N GLN A 15 22.13 -7.15 -14.12
CA GLN A 15 23.03 -8.31 -14.15
C GLN A 15 23.20 -8.81 -12.72
N VAL A 16 22.68 -10.00 -12.44
CA VAL A 16 22.90 -10.70 -11.18
C VAL A 16 24.35 -11.19 -11.17
N SER A 17 25.15 -10.68 -10.23
CA SER A 17 26.54 -11.13 -10.03
C SER A 17 26.52 -12.49 -9.31
N PRO A 18 27.17 -13.55 -9.85
CA PRO A 18 27.09 -14.90 -9.28
C PRO A 18 28.00 -15.17 -8.07
N ASP A 19 28.73 -14.19 -7.55
CA ASP A 19 29.70 -14.38 -6.47
C ASP A 19 29.23 -13.81 -5.13
N LEU A 20 28.42 -14.60 -4.39
CA LEU A 20 28.16 -14.37 -2.97
C LEU A 20 29.07 -15.27 -2.11
N PRO A 21 29.84 -14.72 -1.15
CA PRO A 21 30.58 -15.53 -0.19
C PRO A 21 29.62 -16.20 0.81
N LYS A 22 29.79 -17.51 1.00
CA LYS A 22 29.09 -18.30 2.02
C LYS A 22 29.52 -17.85 3.42
N TYR A 23 28.69 -17.06 4.11
CA TYR A 23 28.86 -16.79 5.54
C TYR A 23 28.24 -17.91 6.38
N GLY A 24 29.09 -18.83 6.85
CA GLY A 24 28.80 -19.74 7.95
C GLY A 24 29.23 -19.10 9.27
N GLY A 25 28.28 -18.55 10.03
CA GLY A 25 28.50 -18.04 11.37
C GLY A 25 27.82 -18.94 12.41
N ASP A 26 28.62 -19.64 13.20
CA ASP A 26 28.18 -20.47 14.33
C ASP A 26 27.47 -19.62 15.39
N PHE A 27 26.19 -19.93 15.65
CA PHE A 27 25.40 -19.29 16.71
C PHE A 27 25.70 -19.96 18.06
N GLN A 28 26.67 -19.42 18.79
CA GLN A 28 27.00 -19.85 20.16
C GLN A 28 25.85 -19.54 21.13
N ARG A 29 25.25 -20.60 21.67
CA ARG A 29 24.16 -20.60 22.63
C ARG A 29 24.67 -20.25 24.04
N GLY A 30 24.71 -18.97 24.39
CA GLY A 30 25.04 -18.48 25.73
C GLY A 30 23.86 -18.54 26.70
N GLY A 31 23.70 -19.65 27.41
CA GLY A 31 22.73 -19.78 28.50
C GLY A 31 23.33 -19.40 29.85
N GLN A 32 23.11 -18.17 30.34
CA GLN A 32 23.43 -17.84 31.74
C GLN A 32 22.76 -16.60 32.38
N SER A 33 21.66 -16.04 31.83
CA SER A 33 21.06 -14.80 32.38
C SER A 33 19.62 -14.91 32.93
N MET A 34 19.08 -16.12 33.12
CA MET A 34 17.67 -16.31 33.48
C MET A 34 17.34 -16.17 34.98
N ARG A 35 18.33 -15.91 35.86
CA ARG A 35 18.09 -15.86 37.32
C ARG A 35 17.97 -14.46 37.92
N ILE A 36 18.41 -13.41 37.23
CA ILE A 36 18.40 -12.03 37.79
C ILE A 36 17.09 -11.29 37.45
N ILE A 37 16.38 -11.67 36.40
CA ILE A 37 15.16 -10.96 35.94
C ILE A 37 13.95 -11.22 36.86
N VAL A 38 13.90 -12.35 37.58
CA VAL A 38 12.76 -12.69 38.46
C VAL A 38 12.68 -11.79 39.69
N LEU A 39 13.78 -11.21 40.15
CA LEU A 39 13.81 -10.36 41.34
C LEU A 39 13.44 -8.90 41.07
N VAL A 40 13.61 -8.40 39.83
CA VAL A 40 13.21 -7.02 39.47
C VAL A 40 11.71 -6.92 39.16
N LEU A 41 11.09 -7.99 38.65
CA LEU A 41 9.65 -8.03 38.34
C LEU A 41 8.74 -7.99 39.58
N ALA A 42 9.24 -8.34 40.77
CA ALA A 42 8.44 -8.31 41.99
C ALA A 42 8.31 -6.91 42.62
N ILE A 43 9.21 -5.96 42.31
CA ILE A 43 9.24 -4.64 42.95
C ILE A 43 8.42 -3.59 42.17
N LEU A 44 8.09 -3.82 40.90
CA LEU A 44 7.28 -2.90 40.08
C LEU A 44 5.75 -3.05 40.23
N GLY A 45 5.27 -3.94 41.11
CA GLY A 45 3.83 -4.24 41.26
C GLY A 45 2.99 -3.25 42.06
N ALA A 46 3.56 -2.12 42.54
CA ALA A 46 2.87 -1.22 43.49
C ALA A 46 2.72 0.24 43.01
N ILE A 47 2.97 0.55 41.74
CA ILE A 47 2.71 1.88 41.18
C ILE A 47 1.37 1.84 40.43
N SER A 48 0.28 2.10 41.13
CA SER A 48 -1.01 2.39 40.52
C SER A 48 -0.92 3.74 39.81
N VAL A 49 -0.55 3.71 38.52
CA VAL A 49 -0.62 4.87 37.64
C VAL A 49 -2.10 5.26 37.54
N PRO A 50 -2.50 6.51 37.86
CA PRO A 50 -3.87 6.94 37.63
C PRO A 50 -4.17 6.77 36.15
N ALA A 51 -5.31 6.15 35.84
CA ALA A 51 -5.82 6.07 34.49
C ALA A 51 -6.07 7.49 33.98
N HIS A 52 -5.09 8.05 33.27
CA HIS A 52 -5.30 9.21 32.44
C HIS A 52 -6.26 8.76 31.34
N ALA A 53 -7.42 9.41 31.26
CA ALA A 53 -8.32 9.24 30.14
C ALA A 53 -7.52 9.50 28.86
N GLU A 54 -7.30 8.45 28.06
CA GLU A 54 -6.72 8.60 26.73
C GLU A 54 -7.67 9.53 25.96
N ASP A 55 -7.14 10.67 25.50
CA ASP A 55 -7.87 11.57 24.61
C ASP A 55 -8.39 10.75 23.43
N ASP A 56 -9.71 10.55 23.34
CA ASP A 56 -10.33 9.70 22.32
C ASP A 56 -10.02 10.30 20.95
N PRO A 57 -9.15 9.67 20.13
CA PRO A 57 -8.76 10.21 18.83
C PRO A 57 -9.97 10.36 17.88
N MET A 58 -11.10 9.68 18.19
CA MET A 58 -12.35 9.84 17.45
C MET A 58 -13.13 11.10 17.82
N GLU A 59 -12.90 11.71 18.99
CA GLU A 59 -13.62 12.93 19.39
C GLU A 59 -13.22 14.12 18.51
N VAL A 60 -11.93 14.28 18.25
CA VAL A 60 -11.41 15.30 17.33
C VAL A 60 -11.96 15.10 15.91
N GLN A 61 -11.98 13.85 15.42
CA GLN A 61 -12.53 13.56 14.09
C GLN A 61 -14.03 13.87 13.99
N ARG A 62 -14.81 13.53 15.02
CA ARG A 62 -16.24 13.88 15.09
C ARG A 62 -16.45 15.39 15.11
N CYS A 63 -15.57 16.14 15.76
CA CYS A 63 -15.61 17.60 15.76
C CYS A 63 -15.38 18.18 14.35
N VAL A 64 -14.33 17.71 13.65
CA VAL A 64 -14.02 18.14 12.28
C VAL A 64 -15.18 17.84 11.34
N TRP A 65 -15.76 16.64 11.41
CA TRP A 65 -16.92 16.28 10.58
C TRP A 65 -18.15 17.14 10.88
N ARG A 66 -18.39 17.51 12.15
CA ARG A 66 -19.47 18.43 12.51
C ARG A 66 -19.24 19.83 11.94
N CYS A 67 -18.01 20.32 11.94
CA CYS A 67 -17.68 21.61 11.33
C CYS A 67 -17.86 21.58 9.81
N LEU A 68 -17.40 20.51 9.16
CA LEU A 68 -17.53 20.34 7.71
C LEU A 68 -19.00 20.22 7.27
N ALA A 69 -19.84 19.55 8.07
CA ALA A 69 -21.27 19.40 7.78
C ALA A 69 -22.06 20.72 7.83
N ASN A 70 -21.53 21.74 8.52
CA ASN A 70 -22.17 23.05 8.68
C ASN A 70 -21.50 24.17 7.84
N SER A 71 -20.60 23.81 6.92
CA SER A 71 -19.95 24.75 5.99
C SER A 71 -20.25 24.37 4.53
N ARG A 72 -19.83 25.23 3.59
CA ARG A 72 -19.93 24.93 2.14
C ARG A 72 -18.83 23.98 1.64
N GLY A 73 -17.91 23.57 2.51
CA GLY A 73 -16.76 22.76 2.16
C GLY A 73 -15.54 23.08 3.02
N ALA A 74 -14.43 22.41 2.71
CA ALA A 74 -13.18 22.56 3.45
C ALA A 74 -12.46 23.90 3.19
N ASP A 75 -12.75 24.57 2.07
CA ASP A 75 -12.18 25.89 1.72
C ASP A 75 -13.02 27.07 2.27
N ASP A 76 -14.12 26.79 2.95
CA ASP A 76 -15.01 27.82 3.50
C ASP A 76 -14.36 28.45 4.75
N PRO A 77 -14.18 29.78 4.84
CA PRO A 77 -13.66 30.42 6.05
C PRO A 77 -14.49 30.09 7.31
N ALA A 78 -15.79 29.79 7.16
CA ALA A 78 -16.63 29.33 8.27
C ALA A 78 -16.24 27.95 8.82
N TYR A 79 -15.71 27.05 7.97
CA TYR A 79 -15.18 25.75 8.41
C TYR A 79 -13.96 25.94 9.30
N HIS A 80 -13.00 26.73 8.87
CA HIS A 80 -11.77 26.99 9.64
C HIS A 80 -12.07 27.64 10.99
N ALA A 81 -12.93 28.67 11.00
CA ALA A 81 -13.37 29.31 12.24
C ALA A 81 -14.10 28.34 13.19
N CYS A 82 -14.81 27.34 12.66
CA CYS A 82 -15.46 26.31 13.47
C CYS A 82 -14.45 25.36 14.10
N VAL A 83 -13.47 24.87 13.32
CA VAL A 83 -12.42 23.97 13.81
C VAL A 83 -11.60 24.64 14.90
N ASP A 84 -11.19 25.89 14.69
CA ASP A 84 -10.40 26.64 15.67
C ASP A 84 -11.16 26.84 16.99
N ARG A 85 -12.47 27.09 16.93
CA ARG A 85 -13.29 27.33 18.13
C ARG A 85 -13.70 26.05 18.86
N MET A 86 -13.91 24.95 18.15
CA MET A 86 -14.55 23.76 18.73
C MET A 86 -13.62 22.56 18.86
N CYS A 87 -12.53 22.50 18.08
CA CYS A 87 -11.68 21.32 17.99
C CYS A 87 -10.25 21.56 18.48
N SER A 88 -9.86 22.81 18.79
CA SER A 88 -8.49 23.18 19.15
C SER A 88 -8.24 23.36 20.65
N ASP A 89 -9.27 23.27 21.50
CA ASP A 89 -9.12 23.38 22.95
C ASP A 89 -8.92 21.99 23.59
N GLY A 90 -7.79 21.83 24.29
CA GLY A 90 -7.41 20.62 25.04
C GLY A 90 -8.33 20.30 26.24
N PRO A 91 -7.97 19.30 27.05
CA PRO A 91 -8.86 18.31 27.66
C PRO A 91 -10.09 18.93 28.33
N ALA A 92 -11.26 18.50 27.86
CA ALA A 92 -12.55 18.87 28.39
C ALA A 92 -12.64 18.56 29.90
N GLU A 93 -13.09 19.52 30.69
CA GLU A 93 -13.54 19.25 32.06
C GLU A 93 -14.53 18.06 32.07
N PRO A 94 -14.46 17.16 33.07
CA PRO A 94 -15.26 15.94 33.08
C PRO A 94 -16.76 16.25 33.05
N ARG A 95 -17.40 16.07 31.89
CA ARG A 95 -18.86 16.10 31.80
C ARG A 95 -19.44 14.76 32.25
N ALA A 96 -20.37 14.83 33.20
CA ALA A 96 -21.10 13.68 33.72
C ALA A 96 -21.75 12.87 32.59
N GLN A 97 -21.43 11.57 32.54
CA GLN A 97 -21.92 10.64 31.53
C GLN A 97 -23.43 10.42 31.66
N ALA A 98 -24.16 10.56 30.56
CA ALA A 98 -25.56 10.14 30.46
C ALA A 98 -25.66 8.61 30.28
N PRO A 99 -26.72 7.95 30.80
CA PRO A 99 -26.83 6.50 30.82
C PRO A 99 -26.97 5.89 29.42
N ALA A 100 -26.21 4.83 29.17
CA ALA A 100 -26.12 4.13 27.89
C ALA A 100 -27.40 3.32 27.56
N SER A 101 -27.89 3.50 26.34
CA SER A 101 -29.01 2.74 25.77
C SER A 101 -28.56 1.36 25.30
N ARG A 102 -29.21 0.32 25.83
CA ARG A 102 -28.97 -1.11 25.60
C ARG A 102 -29.63 -1.56 24.28
N TRP A 103 -28.83 -1.86 23.25
CA TRP A 103 -29.30 -2.54 22.04
C TRP A 103 -29.11 -4.06 22.20
N GLN A 104 -30.12 -4.84 21.83
CA GLN A 104 -30.14 -6.31 21.94
C GLN A 104 -29.81 -6.95 20.58
N ASP A 105 -28.91 -7.92 20.59
CA ASP A 105 -28.49 -8.71 19.42
C ASP A 105 -29.55 -9.72 18.99
N ALA A 106 -29.73 -9.89 17.67
CA ALA A 106 -30.50 -10.98 17.09
C ALA A 106 -29.55 -12.07 16.54
N PRO A 107 -29.86 -13.37 16.72
CA PRO A 107 -28.98 -14.47 16.31
C PRO A 107 -29.08 -14.78 14.81
N VAL A 108 -27.93 -14.95 14.15
CA VAL A 108 -27.81 -15.40 12.76
C VAL A 108 -27.51 -16.90 12.73
N THR A 109 -28.37 -17.69 12.08
CA THR A 109 -28.15 -19.14 11.86
C THR A 109 -27.31 -19.40 10.61
N PRO A 110 -26.36 -20.36 10.63
CA PRO A 110 -25.55 -20.71 9.46
C PRO A 110 -26.26 -21.70 8.52
N LYS A 111 -26.18 -21.46 7.20
CA LYS A 111 -26.59 -22.40 6.14
C LYS A 111 -25.42 -23.30 5.74
N THR A 112 -25.61 -24.60 5.88
CA THR A 112 -24.68 -25.66 5.50
C THR A 112 -24.68 -25.85 3.97
N SER A 113 -23.53 -25.66 3.31
CA SER A 113 -23.35 -25.99 1.89
C SER A 113 -22.71 -27.38 1.73
N ARG A 114 -23.34 -28.22 0.93
CA ARG A 114 -23.01 -29.63 0.67
C ARG A 114 -21.97 -29.70 -0.45
N ARG A 115 -20.77 -30.18 -0.14
CA ARG A 115 -19.65 -30.36 -1.07
C ARG A 115 -19.82 -31.67 -1.86
N LEU A 116 -19.92 -31.58 -3.19
CA LEU A 116 -19.82 -32.74 -4.10
C LEU A 116 -18.34 -33.02 -4.37
N GLN A 117 -17.91 -34.27 -4.17
CA GLN A 117 -16.58 -34.76 -4.54
C GLN A 117 -16.68 -35.48 -5.90
N PRO A 118 -15.73 -35.27 -6.84
CA PRO A 118 -15.63 -36.12 -8.01
C PRO A 118 -14.91 -37.44 -7.67
N ALA A 119 -15.41 -38.53 -8.24
CA ALA A 119 -14.83 -39.86 -8.12
C ALA A 119 -13.54 -39.99 -8.93
N ILE A 120 -12.49 -40.52 -8.30
CA ILE A 120 -11.21 -40.90 -8.92
C ILE A 120 -11.40 -42.26 -9.59
N VAL A 121 -11.15 -42.34 -10.90
CA VAL A 121 -11.10 -43.59 -11.67
C VAL A 121 -9.63 -44.04 -11.78
N PRO A 122 -9.23 -45.17 -11.19
CA PRO A 122 -7.87 -45.69 -11.33
C PRO A 122 -7.75 -46.59 -12.56
N GLY A 123 -6.64 -46.46 -13.30
CA GLY A 123 -6.13 -47.56 -14.15
C GLY A 123 -6.00 -47.33 -15.66
N LYS A 124 -5.31 -46.27 -16.11
CA LYS A 124 -4.74 -46.27 -17.47
C LYS A 124 -3.21 -46.11 -17.40
N PRO A 125 -2.43 -47.03 -18.00
CA PRO A 125 -0.98 -46.87 -18.10
C PRO A 125 -0.65 -45.68 -19.00
N PHE A 126 0.30 -44.88 -18.54
CA PHE A 126 0.84 -43.73 -19.24
C PHE A 126 1.73 -44.23 -20.38
N VAL A 127 1.27 -44.03 -21.63
CA VAL A 127 2.10 -44.24 -22.82
C VAL A 127 2.86 -42.94 -23.05
N THR A 128 4.17 -42.98 -22.89
CA THR A 128 5.08 -41.87 -23.20
C THR A 128 5.25 -41.79 -24.72
N GLU A 129 4.34 -41.08 -25.39
CA GLU A 129 4.46 -40.81 -26.82
C GLU A 129 5.46 -39.66 -27.03
N GLN A 130 6.61 -39.96 -27.61
CA GLN A 130 7.61 -38.98 -28.04
C GLN A 130 7.00 -38.08 -29.12
N ALA A 131 6.90 -36.78 -28.82
CA ALA A 131 6.39 -35.79 -29.74
C ALA A 131 7.33 -35.62 -30.95
N PRO A 132 6.80 -35.56 -32.19
CA PRO A 132 7.58 -35.23 -33.37
C PRO A 132 8.14 -33.80 -33.29
N PRO A 133 9.34 -33.53 -33.86
CA PRO A 133 9.76 -32.17 -34.10
C PRO A 133 8.87 -31.58 -35.20
N ASP A 134 8.53 -30.29 -35.08
CA ASP A 134 7.92 -29.46 -36.13
C ASP A 134 6.38 -29.32 -36.15
N TYR A 135 5.78 -29.09 -34.98
CA TYR A 135 4.51 -28.36 -34.91
C TYR A 135 4.79 -26.93 -34.43
N ALA A 136 4.99 -26.01 -35.36
CA ALA A 136 4.76 -24.60 -35.10
C ALA A 136 3.26 -24.44 -34.78
N GLN A 137 2.91 -24.51 -33.48
CA GLN A 137 1.54 -24.26 -33.06
C GLN A 137 1.18 -22.84 -33.52
N PRO A 138 0.03 -22.65 -34.20
CA PRO A 138 -0.52 -21.33 -34.37
C PRO A 138 -0.64 -20.74 -32.97
N ARG A 139 0.03 -19.61 -32.69
CA ARG A 139 -0.19 -18.86 -31.45
C ARG A 139 -1.71 -18.71 -31.34
N ALA A 140 -2.31 -19.43 -30.39
CA ALA A 140 -3.67 -19.17 -29.99
C ALA A 140 -3.72 -17.67 -29.73
N GLN A 141 -4.62 -16.96 -30.43
CA GLN A 141 -4.78 -15.52 -30.24
C GLN A 141 -4.91 -15.29 -28.73
N GLU A 142 -3.88 -14.71 -28.12
CA GLU A 142 -3.94 -14.30 -26.73
C GLU A 142 -5.18 -13.41 -26.63
N PRO A 143 -6.16 -13.76 -25.77
CA PRO A 143 -7.32 -12.91 -25.60
C PRO A 143 -6.78 -11.53 -25.25
N SER A 144 -7.02 -10.56 -26.14
CA SER A 144 -6.69 -9.17 -25.87
C SER A 144 -7.43 -8.82 -24.59
N TYR A 145 -6.67 -8.74 -23.50
CA TYR A 145 -7.17 -8.30 -22.22
C TYR A 145 -7.55 -6.85 -22.44
N GLU A 146 -8.83 -6.60 -22.69
CA GLU A 146 -9.43 -5.33 -22.40
C GLU A 146 -9.67 -5.39 -20.89
N PRO A 147 -8.85 -4.70 -20.06
CA PRO A 147 -9.12 -4.65 -18.64
C PRO A 147 -10.57 -4.24 -18.50
N PRO A 148 -11.40 -4.94 -17.72
CA PRO A 148 -12.81 -4.62 -17.65
C PRO A 148 -12.90 -3.15 -17.24
N ALA A 149 -13.18 -2.27 -18.21
CA ALA A 149 -13.21 -0.83 -17.97
C ALA A 149 -14.24 -0.50 -16.88
N ALA A 150 -15.22 -1.40 -16.72
CA ALA A 150 -16.21 -1.42 -15.66
C ALA A 150 -15.68 -1.74 -14.24
N ALA A 151 -14.56 -2.44 -14.08
CA ALA A 151 -13.93 -2.68 -12.77
C ALA A 151 -13.25 -1.41 -12.23
N TYR A 152 -12.85 -0.49 -13.12
CA TYR A 152 -12.28 0.81 -12.79
C TYR A 152 -13.36 1.88 -12.58
N GLY A 153 -14.48 1.55 -11.92
CA GLY A 153 -15.64 2.43 -11.72
C GLY A 153 -15.36 3.78 -11.02
N SER A 154 -14.09 4.10 -10.75
CA SER A 154 -13.63 5.44 -10.38
C SER A 154 -13.12 6.18 -11.62
N THR A 155 -13.86 7.18 -12.09
CA THR A 155 -13.41 8.10 -13.16
C THR A 155 -12.48 9.19 -12.61
N GLY A 156 -11.72 8.88 -11.57
CA GLY A 156 -10.87 9.86 -10.89
C GLY A 156 -9.71 10.27 -11.79
N ARG A 157 -9.34 11.55 -11.73
CA ARG A 157 -8.14 12.09 -12.37
C ARG A 157 -7.21 12.57 -11.27
N TRP A 158 -5.93 12.29 -11.43
CA TRP A 158 -4.92 12.81 -10.50
C TRP A 158 -4.84 14.33 -10.61
N THR A 159 -4.75 14.97 -9.45
CA THR A 159 -4.60 16.40 -9.28
C THR A 159 -3.49 16.68 -8.28
N TYR A 160 -2.92 17.88 -8.35
CA TYR A 160 -1.99 18.38 -7.36
C TYR A 160 -2.66 19.45 -6.52
N GLY A 161 -2.49 19.42 -5.21
CA GLY A 161 -2.99 20.45 -4.31
C GLY A 161 -2.92 20.03 -2.85
N TYR A 162 -3.70 20.74 -2.02
CA TYR A 162 -3.90 20.35 -0.63
C TYR A 162 -5.13 19.44 -0.53
N HIS A 163 -4.96 18.25 0.06
CA HIS A 163 -6.05 17.35 0.40
C HIS A 163 -6.25 17.35 1.93
N PRO A 164 -7.50 17.42 2.44
CA PRO A 164 -7.76 17.54 3.88
C PRO A 164 -7.16 16.41 4.72
N VAL A 165 -6.97 15.22 4.13
CA VAL A 165 -6.38 14.06 4.82
C VAL A 165 -4.93 13.81 4.42
N LEU A 166 -4.56 14.05 3.16
CA LEU A 166 -3.23 13.67 2.64
C LEU A 166 -2.22 14.82 2.73
N GLY A 167 -2.68 16.03 3.07
CA GLY A 167 -1.89 17.26 3.05
C GLY A 167 -1.57 17.69 1.62
N ARG A 168 -0.42 18.33 1.43
CA ARG A 168 0.08 18.71 0.10
C ARG A 168 0.53 17.46 -0.68
N ALA A 169 -0.22 17.12 -1.72
CA ALA A 169 -0.08 15.85 -2.42
C ALA A 169 -0.40 15.97 -3.93
N ALA A 170 0.17 15.05 -4.69
CA ALA A 170 -0.39 14.59 -5.95
C ALA A 170 -1.32 13.42 -5.63
N TYR A 171 -2.62 13.55 -5.87
CA TYR A 171 -3.60 12.57 -5.39
C TYR A 171 -4.78 12.40 -6.35
N ILE A 172 -5.52 11.33 -6.13
CA ILE A 172 -6.78 11.00 -6.79
C ILE A 172 -7.87 10.74 -5.75
N GLN A 173 -9.06 11.27 -6.02
CA GLN A 173 -10.26 11.00 -5.24
C GLN A 173 -11.03 9.80 -5.85
N LEU A 174 -11.33 8.81 -5.01
CA LEU A 174 -12.01 7.56 -5.34
C LEU A 174 -13.30 7.48 -4.50
N GLY A 175 -14.31 8.27 -4.88
CA GLY A 175 -15.51 8.43 -4.08
C GLY A 175 -15.22 9.18 -2.78
N ARG A 176 -15.40 8.52 -1.62
CA ARG A 176 -15.06 9.08 -0.30
C ARG A 176 -13.61 8.87 0.11
N GLU A 177 -12.88 8.07 -0.66
CA GLU A 177 -11.51 7.72 -0.37
C GLU A 177 -10.53 8.50 -1.25
N ALA A 178 -9.28 8.58 -0.82
CA ALA A 178 -8.21 9.21 -1.58
C ALA A 178 -6.93 8.39 -1.50
N TYR A 179 -6.14 8.46 -2.57
CA TYR A 179 -4.82 7.85 -2.70
C TYR A 179 -3.87 8.88 -3.32
N GLY A 180 -2.63 8.95 -2.87
CA GLY A 180 -1.67 9.87 -3.47
C GLY A 180 -0.25 9.78 -2.93
N LEU A 181 0.63 10.53 -3.58
CA LEU A 181 1.99 10.81 -3.15
C LEU A 181 2.01 12.20 -2.49
N ALA A 182 2.53 12.30 -1.27
CA ALA A 182 2.56 13.54 -0.50
C ALA A 182 4.00 13.97 -0.17
N CYS A 183 4.23 15.28 -0.04
CA CYS A 183 5.48 15.76 0.56
C CYS A 183 5.59 15.25 2.00
N ASN A 184 6.77 14.81 2.41
CA ASN A 184 7.02 14.41 3.79
C ASN A 184 7.68 15.54 4.59
N ASP A 185 7.00 16.67 4.73
CA ASP A 185 7.57 17.89 5.36
C ASP A 185 7.85 17.73 6.86
N GLY A 186 7.30 16.70 7.51
CA GLY A 186 7.50 16.39 8.93
C GLY A 186 8.60 15.36 9.21
N ALA A 187 9.20 14.78 8.16
CA ALA A 187 10.36 13.92 8.34
C ALA A 187 11.53 14.78 8.84
N GLY A 188 12.03 14.46 10.03
CA GLY A 188 13.26 15.08 10.50
C GLY A 188 14.41 14.81 9.53
N PRO A 189 15.50 15.60 9.58
CA PRO A 189 16.64 15.41 8.68
C PRO A 189 17.26 14.00 8.75
N ALA A 190 16.96 13.23 9.81
CA ALA A 190 17.45 11.87 10.01
C ALA A 190 16.70 10.79 9.19
N THR A 191 15.49 11.04 8.66
CA THR A 191 14.65 9.95 8.14
C THR A 191 14.80 9.67 6.64
N TYR A 192 15.57 10.47 5.89
CA TYR A 192 15.77 10.39 4.42
C TYR A 192 14.51 10.34 3.54
N ALA A 193 13.32 10.15 4.12
CA ALA A 193 12.07 10.02 3.43
C ALA A 193 11.59 11.38 2.93
N ALA A 194 11.76 11.64 1.64
CA ALA A 194 11.34 12.89 1.00
C ALA A 194 9.85 12.92 0.67
N ALA A 195 9.23 11.74 0.51
CA ALA A 195 7.83 11.61 0.18
C ALA A 195 7.17 10.47 0.97
N ALA A 196 5.85 10.42 0.88
CA ALA A 196 5.07 9.31 1.41
C ALA A 196 3.94 8.96 0.46
N ILE A 197 3.72 7.67 0.22
CA ILE A 197 2.45 7.20 -0.32
C ILE A 197 1.45 7.27 0.81
N ARG A 198 0.32 7.95 0.61
CA ARG A 198 -0.74 8.10 1.60
C ARG A 198 -2.07 7.66 1.01
N MET A 199 -2.89 7.03 1.83
CA MET A 199 -4.25 6.66 1.44
C MET A 199 -5.21 6.72 2.61
N THR A 200 -6.48 7.00 2.33
CA THR A 200 -7.54 6.97 3.34
C THR A 200 -7.88 5.51 3.71
N PRO A 201 -8.31 5.23 4.96
CA PRO A 201 -8.46 3.86 5.45
C PRO A 201 -9.51 3.03 4.73
N GLY A 202 -10.52 3.63 4.09
CA GLY A 202 -11.59 2.87 3.43
C GLY A 202 -11.16 2.20 2.12
N LEU A 203 -10.00 2.55 1.56
CA LEU A 203 -9.39 1.74 0.49
C LEU A 203 -8.94 0.38 1.02
N VAL A 204 -8.48 0.34 2.27
CA VAL A 204 -7.93 -0.86 2.90
C VAL A 204 -8.55 -1.03 4.30
N PRO A 205 -9.85 -1.35 4.39
CA PRO A 205 -10.59 -1.30 5.65
C PRO A 205 -10.05 -2.28 6.69
N THR A 206 -9.36 -3.34 6.27
CA THR A 206 -8.73 -4.34 7.13
C THR A 206 -7.34 -3.94 7.64
N ALA A 207 -6.84 -2.75 7.30
CA ALA A 207 -5.53 -2.26 7.75
C ALA A 207 -5.56 -1.86 9.24
N THR A 208 -5.55 -2.87 10.10
CA THR A 208 -5.37 -2.75 11.56
C THR A 208 -3.94 -3.07 11.99
N GLN A 209 -3.13 -3.63 11.10
CA GLN A 209 -1.72 -3.96 11.27
C GLN A 209 -0.93 -3.44 10.06
N PRO A 210 0.43 -3.36 10.13
CA PRO A 210 1.23 -3.24 8.92
C PRO A 210 0.86 -4.38 7.98
N MET A 211 0.07 -4.04 6.95
CA MET A 211 -0.30 -4.98 5.91
C MET A 211 0.75 -4.86 4.82
N GLY A 212 1.34 -6.00 4.44
CA GLY A 212 2.08 -6.12 3.19
C GLY A 212 1.06 -6.13 2.06
N ALA A 213 0.73 -4.97 1.53
CA ALA A 213 -0.14 -4.89 0.38
C ALA A 213 0.66 -5.02 -0.90
N VAL A 214 0.16 -5.81 -1.83
CA VAL A 214 0.85 -6.01 -3.09
C VAL A 214 0.34 -5.00 -4.09
N SER A 215 1.27 -4.21 -4.63
CA SER A 215 1.01 -3.21 -5.65
C SER A 215 1.53 -3.70 -7.00
N VAL A 216 0.67 -3.65 -8.01
CA VAL A 216 1.03 -4.03 -9.37
C VAL A 216 0.59 -2.92 -10.32
N PHE A 217 1.51 -2.44 -11.13
CA PHE A 217 1.26 -1.45 -12.17
C PHE A 217 0.86 -2.15 -13.45
N ALA A 218 -0.11 -1.57 -14.15
CA ALA A 218 -0.61 -2.07 -15.42
C ALA A 218 -0.37 -1.05 -16.53
N GLU A 219 0.08 -1.55 -17.68
CA GLU A 219 0.35 -0.78 -18.91
C GLU A 219 1.27 0.44 -18.67
N PRO A 220 2.61 0.26 -18.55
CA PRO A 220 3.33 -1.02 -18.61
C PRO A 220 3.24 -1.83 -17.31
N TYR A 221 3.30 -3.16 -17.43
CA TYR A 221 3.43 -4.04 -16.27
C TYR A 221 4.66 -3.67 -15.43
N GLY A 222 4.45 -3.55 -14.12
CA GLY A 222 5.53 -3.36 -13.16
C GLY A 222 5.13 -3.86 -11.79
N PHE A 223 6.03 -4.55 -11.11
CA PHE A 223 5.81 -4.92 -9.71
C PHE A 223 6.18 -3.74 -8.81
N GLY A 224 5.22 -3.25 -8.03
CA GLY A 224 5.42 -2.10 -7.15
C GLY A 224 5.96 -2.45 -5.76
N GLY A 225 6.03 -3.73 -5.41
CA GLY A 225 6.47 -4.16 -4.08
C GLY A 225 5.34 -4.62 -3.17
N ALA A 226 5.74 -5.31 -2.10
CA ALA A 226 4.94 -5.42 -0.89
C ALA A 226 5.13 -4.13 -0.09
N MET A 227 4.11 -3.27 -0.09
CA MET A 227 4.12 -2.00 0.62
C MET A 227 3.81 -2.21 2.09
N SER A 228 4.62 -1.65 2.99
CA SER A 228 4.34 -1.68 4.43
C SER A 228 3.63 -0.40 4.85
N MET A 229 2.30 -0.47 4.94
CA MET A 229 1.48 0.70 5.27
C MET A 229 1.26 0.84 6.77
N TYR A 230 1.58 2.00 7.33
CA TYR A 230 1.41 2.33 8.75
C TYR A 230 0.27 3.32 8.96
N ARG A 231 -0.52 3.14 10.02
CA ARG A 231 -1.55 4.11 10.41
C ARG A 231 -0.91 5.35 11.03
N SER A 232 -1.13 6.49 10.41
CA SER A 232 -0.76 7.80 10.93
C SER A 232 -1.69 8.21 12.08
N LYS A 233 -1.17 9.00 13.03
CA LYS A 233 -1.96 9.68 14.07
C LYS A 233 -3.05 10.60 13.49
N HIS A 234 -2.92 10.98 12.23
CA HIS A 234 -3.87 11.83 11.50
C HIS A 234 -4.96 11.02 10.77
N GLY A 235 -5.04 9.70 10.98
CA GLY A 235 -6.14 8.87 10.49
C GLY A 235 -6.03 8.37 9.06
N TYR A 236 -4.87 8.49 8.41
CA TYR A 236 -4.58 7.88 7.11
C TYR A 236 -3.54 6.77 7.21
N LEU A 237 -3.42 5.95 6.18
CA LEU A 237 -2.34 4.97 6.04
C LEU A 237 -1.20 5.59 5.23
N GLN A 238 0.06 5.34 5.62
CA GLN A 238 1.21 5.81 4.86
C GLN A 238 2.37 4.83 4.81
N GLU A 239 3.11 4.89 3.72
CA GLU A 239 4.46 4.36 3.58
C GLU A 239 5.39 5.51 3.23
N GLN A 240 6.46 5.68 4.01
CA GLN A 240 7.43 6.74 3.82
C GLN A 240 8.64 6.17 3.09
N GLY A 241 9.21 6.95 2.18
CA GLY A 241 10.42 6.57 1.46
C GLY A 241 11.09 7.75 0.80
N ASP A 242 12.33 7.55 0.38
CA ASP A 242 12.97 8.43 -0.57
C ASP A 242 12.40 8.21 -1.99
N TYR A 243 12.87 9.02 -2.95
CA TYR A 243 12.47 8.92 -4.35
C TYR A 243 12.78 7.54 -4.97
N CYS A 244 13.82 6.86 -4.51
CA CYS A 244 14.35 5.65 -5.10
C CYS A 244 13.69 4.37 -4.56
N GLY A 245 13.27 4.38 -3.29
CA GLY A 245 12.51 3.32 -2.66
C GLY A 245 11.02 3.37 -2.99
N LEU A 246 10.51 4.51 -3.45
CA LEU A 246 9.12 4.64 -3.87
C LEU A 246 8.98 4.44 -5.40
N PRO A 247 7.93 3.78 -5.90
CA PRO A 247 7.72 3.54 -7.33
C PRO A 247 7.18 4.77 -8.07
N VAL A 248 7.83 5.93 -7.91
CA VAL A 248 7.38 7.24 -8.45
C VAL A 248 7.33 7.21 -9.98
N ASP A 249 8.34 6.63 -10.62
CA ASP A 249 8.38 6.52 -12.08
C ASP A 249 7.24 5.66 -12.62
N GLN A 250 6.92 4.55 -11.94
CA GLN A 250 5.81 3.68 -12.33
C GLN A 250 4.47 4.41 -12.18
N PHE A 251 4.27 5.24 -11.14
CA PHE A 251 3.08 6.09 -11.05
C PHE A 251 2.95 7.03 -12.25
N MET A 252 4.06 7.56 -12.76
CA MET A 252 4.07 8.54 -13.85
C MET A 252 3.90 7.92 -15.24
N GLN A 253 4.22 6.64 -15.40
CA GLN A 253 4.26 5.94 -16.70
C GLN A 253 3.09 4.97 -16.90
N SER A 254 2.55 4.42 -15.81
CA SER A 254 1.54 3.36 -15.88
C SER A 254 0.13 3.92 -16.01
N ARG A 255 -0.77 3.11 -16.57
CA ARG A 255 -2.18 3.50 -16.74
C ARG A 255 -2.98 3.30 -15.45
N ALA A 256 -2.67 2.26 -14.70
CA ALA A 256 -3.34 1.96 -13.45
C ALA A 256 -2.39 1.33 -12.43
N LEU A 257 -2.70 1.54 -11.16
CA LEU A 257 -2.19 0.77 -10.04
C LEU A 257 -3.30 -0.19 -9.59
N LEU A 258 -2.96 -1.47 -9.45
CA LEU A 258 -3.81 -2.50 -8.88
C LEU A 258 -3.31 -2.79 -7.47
N TYR A 259 -4.20 -2.60 -6.49
CA TYR A 259 -3.94 -2.90 -5.11
C TYR A 259 -4.62 -4.22 -4.74
N ILE A 260 -3.82 -5.18 -4.30
CA ILE A 260 -4.24 -6.52 -3.97
C ILE A 260 -4.27 -6.63 -2.45
N ARG A 261 -5.44 -6.94 -1.89
CA ARG A 261 -5.68 -7.02 -0.44
C ARG A 261 -5.15 -8.30 0.21
N ASP A 262 -4.75 -9.24 -0.63
CA ASP A 262 -4.37 -10.58 -0.25
C ASP A 262 -2.90 -10.70 0.17
N LYS A 263 -2.51 -11.90 0.58
CA LYS A 263 -1.21 -12.16 1.17
C LYS A 263 -0.14 -12.29 0.10
N PHE A 264 0.92 -11.50 0.23
CA PHE A 264 2.17 -11.68 -0.49
C PHE A 264 2.82 -13.03 -0.09
N VAL A 265 3.23 -13.83 -1.08
CA VAL A 265 3.88 -15.13 -0.85
C VAL A 265 5.38 -15.04 -1.16
N SER A 266 5.73 -14.67 -2.39
CA SER A 266 7.13 -14.61 -2.82
C SER A 266 7.32 -13.74 -4.06
N ILE A 267 8.54 -13.27 -4.26
CA ILE A 267 9.05 -12.80 -5.56
C ILE A 267 10.23 -13.69 -5.89
N HIS A 268 10.26 -14.20 -7.11
CA HIS A 268 11.39 -14.96 -7.64
C HIS A 268 11.61 -14.63 -9.11
N ALA A 269 12.79 -14.96 -9.61
CA ALA A 269 13.09 -14.82 -11.03
C ALA A 269 12.83 -16.14 -11.74
N GLU A 270 12.12 -16.10 -12.87
CA GLU A 270 12.02 -17.18 -13.82
C GLU A 270 12.72 -16.74 -15.12
N GLY A 271 13.99 -17.14 -15.24
CA GLY A 271 14.88 -16.61 -16.28
C GLY A 271 15.11 -15.11 -16.09
N ASN A 272 14.64 -14.31 -17.06
CA ASN A 272 14.75 -12.85 -17.03
C ASN A 272 13.46 -12.14 -16.60
N VAL A 273 12.48 -12.91 -16.10
CA VAL A 273 11.16 -12.37 -15.71
C VAL A 273 11.02 -12.44 -14.20
N GLY A 274 10.66 -11.33 -13.58
CA GLY A 274 10.25 -11.30 -12.18
C GLY A 274 8.83 -11.85 -12.04
N VAL A 275 8.68 -12.92 -11.27
CA VAL A 275 7.39 -13.53 -10.96
C VAL A 275 7.03 -13.22 -9.51
N THR A 276 5.81 -12.72 -9.33
CA THR A 276 5.26 -12.46 -8.00
C THR A 276 4.17 -13.48 -7.71
N ASP A 277 4.29 -14.17 -6.58
CA ASP A 277 3.24 -15.02 -6.06
C ASP A 277 2.47 -14.33 -4.94
N ILE A 278 1.16 -14.42 -5.06
CA ILE A 278 0.20 -14.00 -4.04
C ILE A 278 -0.72 -15.18 -3.70
N GLU A 279 -1.32 -15.15 -2.52
CA GLU A 279 -2.30 -16.14 -2.06
C GLU A 279 -3.68 -15.47 -1.97
N GLN A 280 -4.57 -15.71 -2.94
CA GLN A 280 -5.95 -15.18 -2.97
C GLN A 280 -6.94 -16.31 -2.72
N ASP A 281 -7.83 -16.17 -1.74
CA ASP A 281 -8.83 -17.19 -1.38
C ASP A 281 -8.23 -18.60 -1.12
N GLY A 282 -6.98 -18.67 -0.65
CA GLY A 282 -6.24 -19.92 -0.43
C GLY A 282 -5.63 -20.54 -1.69
N GLU A 283 -5.75 -19.88 -2.84
CA GLU A 283 -5.11 -20.27 -4.10
C GLU A 283 -3.87 -19.40 -4.36
N ARG A 284 -2.77 -20.02 -4.79
CA ARG A 284 -1.57 -19.30 -5.23
C ARG A 284 -1.78 -18.78 -6.66
N VAL A 285 -1.59 -17.49 -6.86
CA VAL A 285 -1.64 -16.83 -8.16
C VAL A 285 -0.26 -16.25 -8.44
N SER A 286 0.32 -16.60 -9.59
CA SER A 286 1.61 -16.10 -10.06
C SER A 286 1.37 -15.02 -11.12
N LEU A 287 2.04 -13.88 -10.97
CA LEU A 287 1.96 -12.73 -11.86
C LEU A 287 3.34 -12.46 -12.45
N ALA A 288 3.46 -12.55 -13.78
CA ALA A 288 4.70 -12.32 -14.51
C ALA A 288 4.55 -11.19 -15.56
N SER A 289 3.31 -10.83 -15.92
CA SER A 289 3.01 -9.88 -16.98
C SER A 289 1.61 -9.25 -16.84
N ASP A 290 1.31 -8.26 -17.70
CA ASP A 290 -0.05 -7.69 -17.83
C ASP A 290 -1.10 -8.78 -18.15
N ALA A 291 -0.70 -9.82 -18.88
CA ALA A 291 -1.57 -10.94 -19.25
C ALA A 291 -1.91 -11.86 -18.06
N ASP A 292 -1.31 -11.67 -16.88
CA ASP A 292 -1.70 -12.42 -15.67
C ASP A 292 -2.71 -11.66 -14.82
N LEU A 293 -2.90 -10.37 -15.06
CA LEU A 293 -3.73 -9.50 -14.21
C LEU A 293 -5.20 -9.89 -14.22
N TRP A 294 -5.70 -10.54 -15.28
CA TRP A 294 -7.08 -11.06 -15.33
C TRP A 294 -7.34 -12.19 -14.31
N ARG A 295 -6.29 -12.82 -13.78
CA ARG A 295 -6.38 -13.87 -12.77
C ARG A 295 -6.62 -13.29 -11.37
N LEU A 296 -6.42 -11.99 -11.20
CA LEU A 296 -6.62 -11.31 -9.93
C LEU A 296 -8.09 -11.27 -9.55
N ARG A 297 -8.40 -11.71 -8.33
CA ARG A 297 -9.75 -11.60 -7.76
C ARG A 297 -9.91 -10.26 -7.05
N ASN A 298 -10.89 -9.46 -7.46
CA ASN A 298 -11.30 -8.21 -6.83
C ASN A 298 -10.16 -7.20 -6.52
N PRO A 299 -9.20 -6.94 -7.44
CA PRO A 299 -8.20 -5.90 -7.20
C PRO A 299 -8.88 -4.53 -7.06
N ILE A 300 -8.37 -3.68 -6.17
CA ILE A 300 -8.76 -2.27 -6.17
C ILE A 300 -7.96 -1.60 -7.27
N ALA A 301 -8.66 -1.10 -8.27
CA ALA A 301 -8.01 -0.41 -9.36
C ALA A 301 -8.00 1.11 -9.15
N ILE A 302 -6.81 1.69 -9.15
CA ILE A 302 -6.55 3.12 -9.01
C ILE A 302 -6.06 3.64 -10.36
N PRO A 303 -6.88 4.39 -11.12
CA PRO A 303 -6.43 4.91 -12.39
C PRO A 303 -5.34 5.95 -12.17
N LEU A 304 -4.35 5.96 -13.06
CA LEU A 304 -3.20 6.87 -13.02
C LEU A 304 -3.33 7.98 -14.07
N THR A 305 -4.53 8.18 -14.62
CA THR A 305 -4.78 9.28 -15.55
C THR A 305 -4.45 10.63 -14.90
N GLY A 306 -3.49 11.34 -15.48
CA GLY A 306 -3.03 12.64 -15.00
C GLY A 306 -1.95 12.60 -13.91
N SER A 307 -1.57 11.42 -13.42
CA SER A 307 -0.60 11.25 -12.33
C SER A 307 0.72 11.96 -12.65
N SER A 308 1.22 11.79 -13.87
CA SER A 308 2.46 12.37 -14.36
C SER A 308 2.52 13.89 -14.24
N ALA A 309 1.42 14.59 -14.53
CA ALA A 309 1.35 16.04 -14.41
C ALA A 309 1.26 16.48 -12.94
N ALA A 310 0.45 15.78 -12.14
CA ALA A 310 0.29 16.07 -10.72
C ALA A 310 1.60 15.82 -9.93
N ILE A 311 2.27 14.70 -10.17
CA ILE A 311 3.52 14.32 -9.53
C ILE A 311 4.64 15.30 -9.91
N ARG A 312 4.77 15.69 -11.18
CA ARG A 312 5.76 16.72 -11.56
C ARG A 312 5.54 18.03 -10.82
N ARG A 313 4.28 18.44 -10.61
CA ARG A 313 3.98 19.63 -9.80
C ARG A 313 4.34 19.42 -8.34
N LEU A 314 4.08 18.24 -7.77
CA LEU A 314 4.52 17.89 -6.43
C LEU A 314 6.04 17.96 -6.27
N VAL A 315 6.80 17.34 -7.18
CA VAL A 315 8.27 17.38 -7.20
C VAL A 315 8.77 18.82 -7.26
N ALA A 316 8.17 19.69 -8.07
CA ALA A 316 8.58 21.09 -8.17
C ALA A 316 8.44 21.85 -6.83
N GLU A 317 7.48 21.45 -5.99
CA GLU A 317 7.04 22.15 -4.79
C GLU A 317 7.54 21.50 -3.48
N CYS A 318 8.02 20.25 -3.50
CA CYS A 318 8.66 19.59 -2.35
C CYS A 318 10.20 19.66 -2.49
N PRO A 319 10.92 20.53 -1.76
CA PRO A 319 12.36 20.72 -1.97
C PRO A 319 13.21 19.46 -1.79
N MET A 320 12.89 18.62 -0.80
CA MET A 320 13.61 17.37 -0.54
C MET A 320 13.42 16.36 -1.68
N LEU A 321 12.18 16.20 -2.17
CA LEU A 321 11.88 15.29 -3.28
C LEU A 321 12.53 15.78 -4.57
N ARG A 322 12.47 17.09 -4.84
CA ARG A 322 13.15 17.72 -5.98
C ARG A 322 14.65 17.44 -5.97
N ARG A 323 15.27 17.55 -4.79
CA ARG A 323 16.70 17.31 -4.62
C ARG A 323 17.03 15.85 -4.96
N GLN A 324 16.33 14.89 -4.38
CA GLN A 324 16.55 13.46 -4.68
C GLN A 324 16.33 13.13 -6.16
N VAL A 325 15.30 13.69 -6.79
CA VAL A 325 15.08 13.52 -8.25
C VAL A 325 16.25 14.07 -9.06
N SER A 326 16.82 15.21 -8.66
CA SER A 326 17.96 15.82 -9.36
C SER A 326 19.29 15.12 -9.11
N GLU A 327 19.46 14.53 -7.93
CA GLU A 327 20.64 13.73 -7.57
C GLU A 327 20.60 12.36 -8.27
N GLY A 328 19.39 11.86 -8.57
CA GLY A 328 19.17 10.56 -9.17
C GLY A 328 19.19 9.45 -8.12
N CYS A 329 19.00 8.21 -8.59
CA CYS A 329 19.14 7.02 -7.76
C CYS A 329 20.48 6.37 -8.06
N ASP A 330 21.42 6.42 -7.11
CA ASP A 330 22.66 5.66 -7.22
C ASP A 330 22.37 4.21 -6.79
N PRO A 331 22.45 3.23 -7.71
CA PRO A 331 22.23 1.83 -7.34
C PRO A 331 23.28 1.32 -6.34
N ALA A 332 24.44 1.96 -6.21
CA ALA A 332 25.53 1.52 -5.32
C ALA A 332 25.28 1.81 -3.84
N GLU A 333 24.25 2.58 -3.48
CA GLU A 333 23.95 2.92 -2.08
C GLU A 333 23.10 1.85 -1.36
N PHE A 334 22.65 0.81 -2.08
CA PHE A 334 21.75 -0.23 -1.57
C PHE A 334 22.38 -1.64 -1.44
N ASP A 335 23.68 -1.79 -1.73
CA ASP A 335 24.48 -3.02 -1.53
C ASP A 335 25.15 -3.04 -0.14
#